data_AF-A0A381VNL5-F1
#
_entry.id   AF-A0A381VNL5-F1
#
_cell.length_a   1.000
_cell.length_b   1.000
_cell.length_c   1.000
_cell.angle_alpha   90.00
_cell.angle_beta   90.00
_cell.angle_gamma   90.00
#
_symmetry.space_group_name_H-M   'P 1'
#
loop_
_entity.id
_entity.type
_entity.pdbx_description
1 polymer ?
#
loop_
_entity_poly.entity_id
_entity_poly.type
_entity_poly.pdbx_seq_one_letter_code
_entity_poly.pdbx_strand_id
1 'polypeptide(L)'
;MSVYYDDQVTLGGKGMAAGKKGDVTHLIILKCDDPVIGMIGLLQWIDPIWPAPEEIPDKVSYGQPTFVVNTDDIKYIHEKALELNSVIHSEPHEWSVRGATGDMIDFLGMSFFDPDGHFFEINQRLN
;
A
#
# COMPACT_ATOMS: atom_id res chain seq x y z
N MET A 1 -7.38 3.03 10.01
CA MET A 1 -7.43 1.64 9.49
C MET A 1 -7.39 0.63 10.63
N SER A 2 -8.10 -0.49 10.50
CA SER A 2 -8.12 -1.59 11.47
C SER A 2 -8.06 -2.95 10.78
N VAL A 3 -7.57 -3.98 11.47
CA VAL A 3 -7.58 -5.36 10.95
C VAL A 3 -9.01 -5.89 10.97
N TYR A 4 -9.52 -6.28 9.80
CA TYR A 4 -10.85 -6.88 9.63
C TYR A 4 -10.78 -8.40 9.58
N TYR A 5 -9.75 -8.95 8.95
CA TYR A 5 -9.51 -10.39 8.82
C TYR A 5 -8.00 -10.64 8.87
N ASP A 6 -7.61 -11.74 9.50
CA ASP A 6 -6.21 -12.16 9.65
C ASP A 6 -6.22 -13.68 9.88
N ASP A 7 -6.00 -14.47 8.83
CA ASP A 7 -5.98 -15.93 8.93
C ASP A 7 -5.25 -16.59 7.75
N GLN A 8 -4.91 -17.86 7.92
CA GLN A 8 -4.42 -18.72 6.86
C GLN A 8 -5.57 -19.31 6.03
N VAL A 9 -5.37 -19.38 4.72
CA VAL A 9 -6.34 -19.88 3.76
C VAL A 9 -5.68 -20.94 2.88
N THR A 10 -6.26 -22.13 2.85
CA THR A 10 -5.86 -23.18 1.91
C THR A 10 -6.58 -23.00 0.57
N LEU A 11 -5.82 -22.90 -0.52
CA LEU A 11 -6.38 -22.62 -1.84
C LEU A 11 -7.14 -23.83 -2.41
N GLY A 12 -8.35 -23.59 -2.90
CA GLY A 12 -9.17 -24.58 -3.60
C GLY A 12 -8.78 -24.82 -5.06
N GLY A 13 -7.89 -24.00 -5.62
CA GLY A 13 -7.36 -24.11 -7.00
C GLY A 13 -8.25 -23.56 -8.12
N LYS A 14 -9.28 -22.75 -7.80
CA LYS A 14 -10.16 -22.12 -8.81
C LYS A 14 -10.33 -20.60 -8.67
N GLY A 15 -10.29 -20.08 -7.44
CA GLY A 15 -10.63 -18.68 -7.18
C GLY A 15 -9.50 -17.69 -7.44
N MET A 16 -8.28 -18.04 -7.05
CA MET A 16 -7.10 -17.19 -7.24
C MET A 16 -6.48 -17.42 -8.61
N ALA A 17 -6.09 -16.33 -9.29
CA ALA A 17 -5.34 -16.36 -10.55
C ALA A 17 -3.84 -16.65 -10.34
N ALA A 18 -3.49 -17.28 -9.22
CA ALA A 18 -2.13 -17.61 -8.79
C ALA A 18 -2.16 -18.80 -7.81
N GLY A 19 -1.04 -19.53 -7.72
CA GLY A 19 -0.93 -20.74 -6.90
C GLY A 19 -1.69 -21.94 -7.47
N LYS A 20 -1.65 -23.06 -6.74
CA LYS A 20 -2.37 -24.31 -7.06
C LYS A 20 -3.23 -24.77 -5.87
N LYS A 21 -4.08 -25.76 -6.12
CA LYS A 21 -4.87 -26.39 -5.06
C LYS A 21 -3.95 -26.97 -3.97
N GLY A 22 -4.25 -26.65 -2.72
CA GLY A 22 -3.52 -27.12 -1.55
C GLY A 22 -2.43 -26.17 -1.05
N ASP A 23 -2.06 -25.14 -1.83
CA ASP A 23 -1.16 -24.10 -1.34
C ASP A 23 -1.82 -23.35 -0.16
N VAL A 24 -0.99 -22.85 0.77
CA VAL A 24 -1.43 -22.11 1.96
C VAL A 24 -0.96 -20.66 1.85
N THR A 25 -1.88 -19.73 2.04
CA THR A 25 -1.61 -18.29 2.08
C THR A 25 -2.01 -17.70 3.42
N HIS A 26 -1.37 -16.62 3.84
CA HIS A 26 -1.82 -15.76 4.93
C HIS A 26 -2.47 -14.52 4.33
N LEU A 27 -3.75 -14.29 4.66
CA LEU A 27 -4.52 -13.16 4.18
C LEU A 27 -4.83 -12.23 5.35
N ILE A 28 -4.38 -10.98 5.24
CA ILE A 28 -4.79 -9.89 6.12
C ILE A 28 -5.68 -8.94 5.31
N ILE A 29 -6.85 -8.60 5.84
CA ILE A 29 -7.71 -7.57 5.27
C ILE A 29 -7.71 -6.38 6.22
N LEU A 30 -7.25 -5.24 5.73
CA LEU A 30 -7.30 -3.96 6.43
C LEU A 30 -8.54 -3.20 5.98
N LYS A 31 -9.29 -2.66 6.94
CA LYS A 31 -10.48 -1.84 6.69
C LYS A 31 -10.17 -0.37 6.94
N CYS A 32 -10.48 0.47 5.96
CA CYS A 32 -10.42 1.93 6.06
C CYS A 32 -11.54 2.47 6.97
N ASP A 33 -11.35 3.69 7.47
CA ASP A 33 -12.28 4.30 8.41
C ASP A 33 -13.54 4.84 7.70
N ASP A 34 -13.46 5.06 6.38
CA ASP A 34 -14.62 5.39 5.55
C ASP A 34 -15.61 4.21 5.52
N PRO A 35 -16.90 4.42 5.82
CA PRO A 35 -17.88 3.33 5.93
C PRO A 35 -18.33 2.76 4.58
N VAL A 36 -18.02 3.44 3.46
CA VAL A 36 -18.46 3.08 2.11
C VAL A 36 -17.30 2.52 1.28
N ILE A 37 -16.06 2.97 1.51
CA ILE A 37 -14.90 2.64 0.68
C ILE A 37 -13.76 2.00 1.48
N GLY A 38 -13.17 0.96 0.89
CA GLY A 38 -11.78 0.57 1.11
C GLY A 38 -11.57 -0.55 2.11
N MET A 39 -11.53 -1.80 1.62
CA MET A 39 -10.77 -2.86 2.25
C MET A 39 -9.59 -3.20 1.35
N ILE A 40 -8.40 -3.35 1.93
CA ILE A 40 -7.20 -3.78 1.22
C ILE A 40 -6.86 -5.16 1.75
N GLY A 41 -6.86 -6.16 0.86
CA GLY A 41 -6.37 -7.49 1.14
C GLY A 41 -4.89 -7.59 0.80
N LEU A 42 -4.06 -7.94 1.78
CA LEU A 42 -2.65 -8.26 1.63
C LEU A 42 -2.49 -9.77 1.74
N LEU A 43 -1.89 -10.39 0.74
CA LEU A 43 -1.82 -11.84 0.61
C LEU A 43 -0.35 -12.29 0.51
N GLN A 44 0.05 -13.18 1.40
CA GLN A 44 1.38 -13.80 1.39
C GLN A 44 1.25 -15.31 1.19
N TRP A 45 2.07 -15.91 0.33
CA TRP A 45 2.19 -17.37 0.23
C TRP A 45 3.10 -17.91 1.33
N ILE A 46 2.61 -18.88 2.09
CA ILE A 46 3.31 -19.51 3.23
C ILE A 46 3.80 -20.91 2.87
N ASP A 47 3.02 -21.68 2.11
CA ASP A 47 3.41 -23.00 1.61
C ASP A 47 2.90 -23.24 0.17
N PRO A 48 3.78 -23.21 -0.85
CA PRO A 48 5.20 -22.88 -0.76
C PRO A 48 5.40 -21.38 -0.52
N ILE A 49 6.51 -20.97 0.10
CA ILE A 49 6.87 -19.54 0.19
C ILE A 49 7.16 -19.00 -1.21
N TRP A 50 6.54 -17.87 -1.56
CA TRP A 50 6.90 -17.12 -2.77
C TRP A 50 7.86 -16.00 -2.40
N PRO A 51 8.97 -15.83 -3.14
CA PRO A 51 9.90 -14.75 -2.87
C PRO A 51 9.25 -13.40 -3.23
N ALA A 52 9.62 -12.36 -2.50
CA ALA A 52 9.38 -10.98 -2.92
C ALA A 52 10.08 -10.70 -4.26
N PRO A 53 9.65 -9.68 -5.02
CA PRO A 53 10.35 -9.25 -6.23
C PRO A 53 11.84 -8.99 -5.96
N GLU A 54 12.71 -9.40 -6.89
CA GLU A 54 14.16 -9.17 -6.76
C GLU A 54 14.52 -7.68 -6.89
N GLU A 55 13.72 -6.93 -7.65
CA GLU A 55 13.90 -5.51 -7.89
C GLU A 55 12.61 -4.75 -7.53
N ILE A 56 12.77 -3.69 -6.74
CA ILE A 56 11.69 -2.74 -6.45
C ILE A 56 11.63 -1.75 -7.63
N PRO A 57 10.46 -1.52 -8.25
CA PRO A 57 10.33 -0.54 -9.32
C PRO A 57 10.68 0.88 -8.87
N ASP A 58 11.08 1.73 -9.82
CA ASP A 58 11.35 3.16 -9.61
C ASP A 58 10.36 4.08 -10.35
N LYS A 59 9.38 3.50 -11.04
CA LYS A 59 8.38 4.21 -11.85
C LYS A 59 7.07 3.45 -11.93
N VAL A 60 5.97 4.20 -12.01
CA VAL A 60 4.63 3.66 -12.21
C VAL A 60 4.44 3.22 -13.66
N SER A 61 3.83 2.05 -13.86
CA SER A 61 3.51 1.47 -15.16
C SER A 61 2.02 1.13 -15.27
N TYR A 62 1.56 0.88 -16.50
CA TYR A 62 0.17 0.50 -16.75
C TYR A 62 -0.24 -0.75 -15.97
N GLY A 63 -1.41 -0.69 -15.33
CA GLY A 63 -1.98 -1.79 -14.55
C GLY A 63 -1.52 -1.85 -13.10
N GLN A 64 -0.53 -1.04 -12.69
CA GLN A 64 -0.15 -0.94 -11.28
C GLN A 64 -1.12 -0.02 -10.52
N PRO A 65 -1.59 -0.42 -9.33
CA PRO A 65 -2.37 0.46 -8.47
C PRO A 65 -1.48 1.54 -7.84
N THR A 66 -2.07 2.73 -7.65
CA THR A 66 -1.51 3.77 -6.78
C THR A 66 -2.34 3.82 -5.50
N PHE A 67 -1.68 3.67 -4.36
CA PHE A 67 -2.33 3.80 -3.06
C PHE A 67 -2.13 5.22 -2.53
N VAL A 68 -3.21 5.99 -2.45
CA VAL A 68 -3.19 7.32 -1.85
C VAL A 68 -3.64 7.22 -0.39
N VAL A 69 -2.77 7.58 0.54
CA VAL A 69 -3.00 7.39 1.98
C VAL A 69 -2.77 8.71 2.73
N ASN A 70 -3.64 9.00 3.69
CA ASN A 70 -3.46 10.14 4.59
C ASN A 70 -2.72 9.72 5.87
N THR A 71 -1.83 10.57 6.36
CA THR A 71 -1.14 10.41 7.65
C THR A 71 -1.17 11.71 8.44
N ASP A 72 -0.99 11.60 9.77
CA ASP A 72 -0.78 12.76 10.65
C ASP A 72 0.71 13.03 10.91
N ASP A 73 1.59 12.10 10.52
CA ASP A 73 3.04 12.22 10.69
C ASP A 73 3.79 11.63 9.49
N ILE A 74 4.06 12.47 8.48
CA ILE A 74 4.78 12.10 7.28
C ILE A 74 6.27 11.86 7.53
N LYS A 75 6.84 12.45 8.58
CA LYS A 75 8.26 12.27 8.93
C LYS A 75 8.49 10.86 9.47
N TYR A 76 7.60 10.40 10.35
CA TYR A 76 7.61 9.03 10.84
C TYR A 76 7.50 8.02 9.68
N ILE A 77 6.59 8.28 8.72
CA ILE A 77 6.45 7.40 7.55
C ILE A 77 7.73 7.39 6.70
N HIS A 78 8.35 8.55 6.47
CA HIS A 78 9.60 8.64 5.72
C HIS A 78 10.74 7.87 6.39
N GLU A 79 10.91 8.02 7.71
CA GLU A 79 11.91 7.28 8.49
C GLU A 79 11.68 5.76 8.39
N LYS A 80 10.42 5.30 8.51
CA LYS A 80 10.07 3.88 8.37
C LYS A 80 10.31 3.34 6.96
N ALA A 81 10.00 4.12 5.93
CA ALA A 81 10.24 3.73 4.55
C ALA A 81 11.74 3.51 4.29
N LEU A 82 12.60 4.40 4.82
CA LEU A 82 14.06 4.24 4.76
C LEU A 82 14.54 3.00 5.52
N GLU A 83 14.06 2.77 6.74
CA GLU A 83 14.40 1.59 7.55
C GLU A 83 14.05 0.26 6.85
N LEU A 84 12.94 0.26 6.10
CA LEU A 84 12.45 -0.91 5.37
C LEU A 84 13.07 -1.06 3.97
N ASN A 85 14.03 -0.20 3.59
CA ASN A 85 14.65 -0.19 2.26
C ASN A 85 13.64 0.03 1.11
N SER A 86 12.63 0.86 1.34
CA SER A 86 11.72 1.31 0.28
C SER A 86 12.44 2.22 -0.71
N VAL A 87 11.96 2.27 -1.96
CA VAL A 87 12.50 3.19 -2.98
C VAL A 87 11.76 4.52 -2.88
N ILE A 88 12.41 5.52 -2.28
CA ILE A 88 11.85 6.87 -2.15
C ILE A 88 11.88 7.55 -3.52
N HIS A 89 10.69 7.87 -4.07
CA HIS A 89 10.55 8.64 -5.30
C HIS A 89 10.57 10.15 -5.02
N SER A 90 9.94 10.56 -3.92
CA SER A 90 9.86 11.96 -3.50
C SER A 90 9.88 12.03 -1.97
N GLU A 91 10.86 12.75 -1.43
CA GLU A 91 10.95 13.08 0.00
C GLU A 91 9.79 14.01 0.43
N PRO A 92 9.49 14.11 1.75
CA PRO A 92 8.47 15.02 2.25
C PRO A 92 8.68 16.47 1.81
N HIS A 93 7.69 17.03 1.12
CA HIS A 93 7.70 18.41 0.63
C HIS A 93 6.31 19.04 0.69
N GLU A 94 6.25 20.37 0.78
CA GLU A 94 4.99 21.10 0.69
C GLU A 94 4.46 21.08 -0.74
N TRP A 95 3.14 20.86 -0.87
CA TRP A 95 2.44 21.11 -2.12
C TRP A 95 0.95 21.37 -1.89
N SER A 96 0.30 21.87 -2.95
CA SER A 96 -1.10 22.26 -2.90
C SER A 96 -1.87 21.77 -4.10
N VAL A 97 -3.03 21.16 -3.88
CA VAL A 97 -3.94 20.70 -4.93
C VAL A 97 -5.31 21.32 -4.81
N ARG A 98 -6.01 21.45 -5.93
CA ARG A 98 -7.43 21.73 -5.91
C ARG A 98 -8.19 20.47 -5.53
N GLY A 99 -8.83 20.48 -4.36
CA GLY A 99 -9.67 19.38 -3.88
C GLY A 99 -10.95 19.21 -4.71
N ALA A 100 -11.66 18.11 -4.47
CA ALA A 100 -12.91 17.78 -5.16
C ALA A 100 -14.03 18.81 -4.95
N THR A 101 -13.99 19.58 -3.85
CA THR A 101 -14.94 20.67 -3.55
C THR A 101 -14.59 21.97 -4.27
N GLY A 102 -13.41 22.05 -4.91
CA GLY A 102 -12.89 23.24 -5.57
C GLY A 102 -11.95 24.10 -4.71
N ASP A 103 -11.91 23.85 -3.40
CA ASP A 103 -11.00 24.51 -2.46
C ASP A 103 -9.56 24.03 -2.66
N MET A 104 -8.59 24.90 -2.36
CA MET A 104 -7.19 24.47 -2.28
C MET A 104 -6.98 23.69 -0.99
N ILE A 105 -6.24 22.60 -1.10
CA ILE A 105 -5.78 21.80 0.04
C ILE A 105 -4.26 21.92 0.04
N ASP A 106 -3.70 22.32 1.18
CA ASP A 106 -2.26 22.38 1.43
C ASP A 106 -1.83 21.15 2.24
N PHE A 107 -0.73 20.53 1.84
CA PHE A 107 -0.25 19.31 2.47
C PHE A 107 1.26 19.15 2.34
N LEU A 108 1.82 18.36 3.25
CA LEU A 108 3.08 17.69 2.99
C LEU A 108 2.79 16.42 2.20
N GLY A 109 3.46 16.24 1.07
CA GLY A 109 3.39 15.06 0.22
C GLY A 109 4.72 14.32 0.20
N MET A 110 4.66 12.99 0.08
CA MET A 110 5.81 12.14 -0.24
C MET A 110 5.33 10.94 -1.07
N SER A 111 6.25 10.27 -1.75
CA SER A 111 5.90 9.05 -2.49
C SER A 111 7.06 8.07 -2.56
N PHE A 112 6.75 6.78 -2.54
CA PHE A 112 7.73 5.71 -2.58
C PHE A 112 7.13 4.41 -3.12
N PHE A 113 8.00 3.47 -3.48
CA PHE A 113 7.65 2.07 -3.68
C PHE A 113 8.02 1.27 -2.44
N ASP A 114 7.07 0.48 -1.93
CA ASP A 114 7.34 -0.44 -0.81
C ASP A 114 8.25 -1.61 -1.25
N PRO A 115 8.73 -2.45 -0.32
CA PRO A 115 9.58 -3.58 -0.66
C PRO A 115 8.97 -4.61 -1.62
N ASP A 116 7.64 -4.63 -1.75
CA ASP A 116 6.91 -5.52 -2.68
C ASP A 116 6.63 -4.83 -4.03
N GLY A 117 7.03 -3.57 -4.20
CA GLY A 117 6.91 -2.79 -5.43
C GLY A 117 5.58 -2.07 -5.65
N HIS A 118 4.76 -1.90 -4.61
CA HIS A 118 3.54 -1.09 -4.66
C HIS A 118 3.87 0.39 -4.52
N PHE A 119 3.25 1.23 -5.35
CA PHE A 119 3.44 2.68 -5.28
C PHE A 119 2.48 3.33 -4.30
N PHE A 120 3.03 4.11 -3.37
CA PHE A 120 2.29 4.88 -2.37
C PHE A 120 2.50 6.38 -2.56
N GLU A 121 1.39 7.11 -2.54
CA GLU A 121 1.36 8.56 -2.35
C GLU A 121 0.84 8.83 -0.94
N ILE A 122 1.67 9.49 -0.11
CA ILE A 122 1.34 9.77 1.28
C ILE A 122 1.16 11.27 1.45
N ASN A 123 0.01 11.65 2.01
CA ASN A 123 -0.37 13.04 2.21
C ASN A 123 -0.62 13.32 3.69
N GLN A 124 -0.05 14.40 4.21
CA GLN A 124 -0.37 14.96 5.52
C GLN A 124 -0.95 16.35 5.31
N ARG A 125 -2.24 16.53 5.63
CA ARG A 125 -2.90 17.82 5.47
C ARG A 125 -2.35 18.86 6.46
N LEU A 126 -2.11 20.06 5.96
CA LEU A 126 -1.71 21.24 6.72
C LEU A 126 -2.98 22.05 7.01
N ASN A 127 -3.75 21.61 8.00
CA ASN A 127 -4.95 22.31 8.46
C ASN A 127 -4.66 23.09 9.74
#